data_AF-A0A151Z5W4-F1
#
_entry.id   AF-A0A151Z5W4-F1
#
_cell.length_a   1.000
_cell.length_b   1.000
_cell.length_c   1.000
_cell.angle_alpha   90.00
_cell.angle_beta   90.00
_cell.angle_gamma   90.00
#
_symmetry.space_group_name_H-M   'P 1'
#
loop_
_entity.id
_entity.type
_entity.pdbx_description
1 polymer ?
#
loop_
_entity_poly.entity_id
_entity_poly.type
_entity_poly.pdbx_seq_one_letter_code
_entity_poly.pdbx_strand_id
1 'polypeptide(L)'
;MKQLNNIIYLFFLIVLLNEQLIQCKLLKYEIPLNSQKKNEAQKFTIYKMMDENNDIQSLDNPISVKFETTEVSQICSFDYEFSAPFQANEVVKETISCDNACGGIDCVRDSGFCCDCSNSDIIENRQLTRSKKSCDLFGLLTSTAHCLQFSKQMFNMFSVKECTTRYNVKVTIKMFDISLGSYRTEILNLSPSSPISSYKELQLELEGNFLPVVHFKDYSGYYISAPMDSNDPINALPYNNNTMILERNLFDKSGLSCNKIGVSYSAFQNQPKRCQSELSSCLRNQLKDYFEKGTYFIGSLGEISRVHSTTNSTSLYLSLNYPFDIKSFVKLNLVSNTIDATEK
;
A
#
# COMPACT_ATOMS: atom_id res chain seq x y z
N MET A 1 -41.54 -50.71 28.05
CA MET A 1 -40.06 -50.59 28.16
C MET A 1 -39.28 -51.49 27.21
N LYS A 2 -39.66 -52.75 26.94
CA LYS A 2 -38.90 -53.62 26.00
C LYS A 2 -38.99 -53.23 24.51
N GLN A 3 -40.06 -52.57 24.05
CA GLN A 3 -40.20 -52.13 22.65
C GLN A 3 -39.39 -50.87 22.29
N LEU A 4 -39.09 -49.99 23.26
CA LEU A 4 -38.27 -48.80 23.01
C LEU A 4 -36.79 -49.14 22.80
N ASN A 5 -36.28 -50.18 23.49
CA ASN A 5 -34.88 -50.59 23.36
C ASN A 5 -34.55 -51.17 21.98
N ASN A 6 -35.49 -51.84 21.30
CA ASN A 6 -35.25 -52.37 19.96
C ASN A 6 -35.23 -51.28 18.88
N ILE A 7 -36.00 -50.18 19.06
CA ILE A 7 -35.98 -49.04 18.13
C ILE A 7 -34.68 -48.25 18.28
N ILE A 8 -34.18 -48.08 19.52
CA ILE A 8 -32.91 -47.42 19.80
C ILE A 8 -31.73 -48.23 19.25
N TYR A 9 -31.77 -49.57 19.34
CA TYR A 9 -30.74 -50.43 18.73
C TYR A 9 -30.79 -50.41 17.20
N LEU A 10 -31.99 -50.33 16.58
CA LEU A 10 -32.11 -50.18 15.13
C LEU A 10 -31.61 -48.82 14.65
N PHE A 11 -31.90 -47.74 15.40
CA PHE A 11 -31.38 -46.40 15.11
C PHE A 11 -29.87 -46.30 15.32
N PHE A 12 -29.31 -46.92 16.35
CA PHE A 12 -27.85 -47.00 16.55
C PHE A 12 -27.17 -47.86 15.49
N LEU A 13 -27.78 -48.96 15.03
CA LEU A 13 -27.24 -49.73 13.91
C LEU A 13 -27.32 -48.95 12.59
N ILE A 14 -28.38 -48.18 12.35
CA ILE A 14 -28.49 -47.34 11.14
C ILE A 14 -27.49 -46.18 11.20
N VAL A 15 -27.25 -45.57 12.36
CA VAL A 15 -26.23 -44.51 12.52
C VAL A 15 -24.81 -45.09 12.40
N LEU A 16 -24.54 -46.28 12.94
CA LEU A 16 -23.23 -46.95 12.81
C LEU A 16 -22.99 -47.54 11.41
N LEU A 17 -24.04 -47.97 10.69
CA LEU A 17 -23.93 -48.36 9.28
C LEU A 17 -23.82 -47.15 8.35
N ASN A 18 -24.29 -45.97 8.76
CA ASN A 18 -24.14 -44.72 8.01
C ASN A 18 -22.81 -44.00 8.30
N GLU A 19 -22.09 -44.34 9.38
CA GLU A 19 -20.70 -43.92 9.60
C GLU A 19 -19.66 -44.75 8.83
N GLN A 20 -20.08 -45.84 8.17
CA GLN A 20 -19.27 -46.52 7.16
C GLN A 20 -19.47 -45.95 5.74
N LEU A 21 -20.30 -44.91 5.56
CA LEU A 21 -20.42 -44.25 4.27
C LEU A 21 -19.25 -43.29 4.02
N ILE A 22 -18.29 -43.82 3.25
CA ILE A 22 -17.41 -43.08 2.36
C ILE A 22 -16.42 -42.16 3.10
N GLN A 23 -15.42 -42.76 3.75
CA GLN A 23 -14.11 -42.11 3.83
C GLN A 23 -13.52 -42.09 2.41
N CYS A 24 -13.95 -41.14 1.58
CA CYS A 24 -13.19 -40.79 0.38
C CYS A 24 -11.81 -40.33 0.85
N LYS A 25 -10.77 -41.15 0.63
CA LYS A 25 -9.40 -40.69 0.84
C LYS A 25 -9.14 -39.61 -0.21
N LEU A 26 -8.97 -38.38 0.26
CA LEU A 26 -8.52 -37.25 -0.54
C LEU A 26 -7.01 -37.38 -0.72
N LEU A 27 -6.56 -37.59 -1.95
CA LEU A 27 -5.15 -37.53 -2.24
C LEU A 27 -4.74 -36.06 -2.40
N LYS A 28 -3.72 -35.68 -1.64
CA LYS A 28 -3.20 -34.31 -1.57
C LYS A 28 -1.87 -34.26 -2.31
N TYR A 29 -1.80 -33.46 -3.36
CA TYR A 29 -0.54 -33.16 -4.03
C TYR A 29 -0.19 -31.69 -3.83
N GLU A 30 0.98 -31.43 -3.23
CA GLU A 30 1.46 -30.09 -2.88
C GLU A 30 2.51 -29.64 -3.89
N ILE A 31 2.20 -28.55 -4.61
CA ILE A 31 3.02 -28.08 -5.73
C ILE A 31 3.65 -26.73 -5.37
N PRO A 32 4.99 -26.62 -5.29
CA PRO A 32 5.67 -25.34 -5.10
C PRO A 32 5.74 -24.58 -6.43
N LEU A 33 5.02 -23.47 -6.52
CA LEU A 33 5.00 -22.60 -7.69
C LEU A 33 5.90 -21.39 -7.49
N ASN A 34 6.72 -21.02 -8.49
CA ASN A 34 7.65 -19.89 -8.41
C ASN A 34 7.14 -18.69 -9.23
N SER A 35 6.91 -17.56 -8.56
CA SER A 35 6.35 -16.35 -9.14
C SER A 35 7.19 -15.65 -10.23
N GLN A 36 8.51 -15.82 -10.24
CA GLN A 36 9.40 -15.14 -11.21
C GLN A 36 9.73 -15.98 -12.44
N LYS A 37 9.39 -17.27 -12.41
CA LYS A 37 9.57 -18.15 -13.57
C LYS A 37 8.41 -17.99 -14.56
N LYS A 38 8.38 -16.83 -15.23
CA LYS A 38 7.46 -16.58 -16.35
C LYS A 38 7.56 -17.75 -17.34
N ASN A 39 6.43 -18.42 -17.57
CA ASN A 39 6.26 -19.50 -18.55
C ASN A 39 6.88 -20.86 -18.21
N GLU A 40 7.47 -21.09 -17.02
CA GLU A 40 7.71 -22.46 -16.57
C GLU A 40 6.41 -23.03 -16.01
N ALA A 41 5.62 -23.57 -16.92
CA ALA A 41 4.40 -24.25 -16.56
C ALA A 41 4.73 -25.63 -15.98
N GLN A 42 4.49 -25.81 -14.68
CA GLN A 42 4.58 -27.14 -14.09
C GLN A 42 3.40 -27.97 -14.57
N LYS A 43 3.72 -29.08 -15.24
CA LYS A 43 2.74 -29.96 -15.87
C LYS A 43 2.80 -31.34 -15.21
N PHE A 44 1.63 -31.78 -14.76
CA PHE A 44 1.43 -33.10 -14.20
C PHE A 44 0.47 -33.87 -15.08
N THR A 45 0.76 -35.15 -15.27
CA THR A 45 -0.16 -36.06 -15.95
C THR A 45 -0.50 -37.22 -15.04
N ILE A 46 -1.80 -37.44 -14.82
CA ILE A 46 -2.36 -38.48 -13.96
C ILE A 46 -2.74 -39.65 -14.86
N TYR A 47 -2.08 -40.79 -14.66
CA TYR A 47 -2.25 -41.99 -15.49
C TYR A 47 -2.94 -43.13 -14.75
N LYS A 48 -2.99 -43.10 -13.42
CA LYS A 48 -3.65 -44.11 -12.61
C LYS A 48 -4.43 -43.45 -11.50
N MET A 49 -5.61 -43.97 -11.24
CA MET A 49 -6.45 -43.59 -10.12
C MET A 49 -6.97 -44.86 -9.47
N MET A 50 -7.07 -44.85 -8.15
CA MET A 50 -7.69 -45.94 -7.42
C MET A 50 -9.19 -45.69 -7.29
N ASP A 51 -9.98 -46.72 -7.61
CA ASP A 51 -11.44 -46.67 -7.59
C ASP A 51 -12.02 -46.84 -6.16
N GLU A 52 -13.35 -46.85 -6.07
CA GLU A 52 -14.09 -47.03 -4.81
C GLU A 52 -13.78 -48.37 -4.09
N ASN A 53 -13.25 -49.37 -4.81
CA ASN A 53 -12.91 -50.70 -4.29
C ASN A 53 -11.45 -50.82 -3.85
N ASN A 54 -10.67 -49.74 -3.87
CA ASN A 54 -9.22 -49.73 -3.69
C ASN A 54 -8.42 -50.42 -4.82
N ASP A 55 -9.00 -50.62 -6.00
CA ASP A 55 -8.27 -51.17 -7.14
C ASP A 55 -7.61 -50.05 -7.96
N ILE A 56 -6.33 -50.22 -8.29
CA ILE A 56 -5.59 -49.26 -9.11
C ILE A 56 -6.03 -49.44 -10.57
N GLN A 57 -6.77 -48.48 -11.10
CA GLN A 57 -7.14 -48.44 -12.50
C GLN A 57 -6.20 -47.54 -13.30
N SER A 58 -5.75 -48.03 -14.45
CA SER A 58 -5.04 -47.20 -15.42
C SER A 58 -6.07 -46.41 -16.22
N LEU A 59 -5.86 -45.10 -16.35
CA LEU A 59 -6.68 -44.24 -17.17
C LEU A 59 -6.23 -44.37 -18.63
N ASP A 60 -7.09 -44.93 -19.47
CA ASP A 60 -6.88 -44.95 -20.92
C ASP A 60 -6.69 -43.54 -21.49
N ASN A 61 -7.34 -42.56 -20.86
CA ASN A 61 -7.22 -41.15 -21.18
C ASN A 61 -6.72 -40.37 -19.96
N PRO A 62 -5.43 -40.00 -19.90
CA PRO A 62 -4.86 -39.37 -18.72
C PRO A 62 -5.31 -37.91 -18.55
N ILE A 63 -5.36 -37.47 -17.29
CA ILE A 63 -5.69 -36.09 -16.93
C ILE A 63 -4.40 -35.27 -16.93
N SER A 64 -4.37 -34.17 -17.69
CA SER A 64 -3.24 -33.24 -17.72
C SER A 64 -3.58 -31.98 -16.95
N VAL A 65 -2.79 -31.65 -15.94
CA VAL A 65 -2.94 -30.42 -15.14
C VAL A 65 -1.71 -29.55 -15.34
N LYS A 66 -1.91 -28.28 -15.66
CA LYS A 66 -0.84 -27.31 -15.89
C LYS A 66 -1.05 -26.09 -14.99
N PHE A 67 -0.02 -25.67 -14.26
CA PHE A 67 -0.04 -24.50 -13.38
C PHE A 67 0.78 -23.35 -13.97
N GLU A 68 0.23 -22.15 -13.94
CA GLU A 68 0.89 -20.90 -14.35
C GLU A 68 0.65 -19.84 -13.26
N THR A 69 1.70 -19.18 -12.78
CA THR A 69 1.59 -18.11 -11.78
C THR A 69 1.90 -16.75 -12.37
N THR A 70 1.17 -15.73 -11.94
CA THR A 70 1.54 -14.34 -12.21
C THR A 70 2.68 -13.88 -11.29
N GLU A 71 3.26 -12.73 -11.62
CA GLU A 71 4.09 -11.99 -10.68
C GLU A 71 3.29 -11.70 -9.40
N VAL A 72 4.00 -11.65 -8.28
CA VAL A 72 3.43 -11.26 -7.00
C VAL A 72 3.63 -9.76 -6.82
N SER A 73 2.54 -9.06 -6.54
CA SER A 73 2.56 -7.63 -6.27
C SER A 73 1.94 -7.33 -4.90
N GLN A 74 2.50 -6.37 -4.19
CA GLN A 74 1.87 -5.77 -3.03
C GLN A 74 0.97 -4.63 -3.49
N ILE A 75 -0.26 -4.62 -3.01
CA ILE A 75 -1.28 -3.64 -3.41
C ILE A 75 -1.78 -2.91 -2.19
N CYS A 76 -1.43 -1.63 -2.11
CA CYS A 76 -1.78 -0.75 -1.00
C CYS A 76 -2.87 0.23 -1.45
N SER A 77 -3.94 0.35 -0.66
CA SER A 77 -4.97 1.38 -0.89
C SER A 77 -4.58 2.71 -0.24
N PHE A 78 -5.22 3.78 -0.71
CA PHE A 78 -4.94 5.15 -0.28
C PHE A 78 -6.19 5.97 0.00
N ASP A 79 -6.12 6.78 1.06
CA ASP A 79 -7.11 7.81 1.31
C ASP A 79 -6.46 9.19 1.29
N TYR A 80 -7.13 10.14 0.64
CA TYR A 80 -6.78 11.56 0.75
C TYR A 80 -6.94 12.03 2.20
N GLU A 81 -5.98 12.82 2.67
CA GLU A 81 -5.96 13.31 4.04
C GLU A 81 -6.00 14.84 4.11
N PHE A 82 -5.10 15.53 3.41
CA PHE A 82 -5.00 16.99 3.39
C PHE A 82 -4.10 17.46 2.25
N SER A 83 -4.04 18.77 2.02
CA SER A 83 -3.08 19.39 1.10
C SER A 83 -2.11 20.29 1.86
N ALA A 84 -0.87 20.37 1.37
CA ALA A 84 0.18 21.21 1.94
C ALA A 84 0.95 21.97 0.85
N PRO A 85 1.46 23.16 1.14
CA PRO A 85 2.30 23.91 0.20
C PRO A 85 3.64 23.21 0.00
N PHE A 86 4.17 23.30 -1.23
CA PHE A 86 5.48 22.74 -1.56
C PHE A 86 6.62 23.37 -0.73
N GLN A 87 6.51 24.66 -0.42
CA GLN A 87 7.46 25.39 0.38
C GLN A 87 6.77 26.48 1.19
N ALA A 88 7.30 26.72 2.39
CA ALA A 88 7.02 27.89 3.21
C ALA A 88 8.27 28.78 3.23
N ASN A 89 8.09 30.08 2.99
CA ASN A 89 9.16 31.06 2.87
C ASN A 89 8.92 32.23 3.82
N GLU A 90 10.01 32.73 4.40
CA GLU A 90 9.98 33.96 5.18
C GLU A 90 10.39 35.15 4.30
N VAL A 91 9.56 36.18 4.28
CA VAL A 91 9.84 37.46 3.64
C VAL A 91 9.99 38.52 4.70
N VAL A 92 11.16 39.16 4.72
CA VAL A 92 11.47 40.25 5.66
C VAL A 92 11.11 41.57 5.01
N LYS A 93 10.35 42.41 5.72
CA LYS A 93 10.04 43.79 5.33
C LYS A 93 10.57 44.75 6.38
N GLU A 94 11.33 45.74 5.94
CA GLU A 94 11.80 46.82 6.81
C GLU A 94 10.68 47.85 6.97
N THR A 95 10.41 48.28 8.21
CA THR A 95 9.33 49.23 8.48
C THR A 95 9.64 50.14 9.68
N ILE A 96 9.02 51.32 9.67
CA ILE A 96 9.08 52.29 10.78
C ILE A 96 8.06 51.92 11.86
N SER A 97 6.91 51.39 11.46
CA SER A 97 5.87 50.86 12.36
C SER A 97 5.38 49.52 11.83
N CYS A 98 5.20 48.57 12.73
CA CYS A 98 5.07 47.17 12.39
C CYS A 98 3.62 46.67 12.29
N ASP A 99 2.65 47.58 12.47
CA ASP A 99 1.23 47.30 12.37
C ASP A 99 0.85 46.82 10.95
N ASN A 100 0.33 45.58 10.86
CA ASN A 100 -0.16 44.96 9.63
C ASN A 100 0.85 44.88 8.46
N ALA A 101 2.16 44.97 8.72
CA ALA A 101 3.18 45.02 7.67
C ALA A 101 3.18 43.78 6.74
N CYS A 102 2.73 42.63 7.25
CA CYS A 102 2.59 41.40 6.48
C CYS A 102 1.25 41.26 5.75
N GLY A 103 0.28 42.13 6.04
CA GLY A 103 -1.10 42.03 5.56
C GLY A 103 -1.88 40.91 6.25
N GLY A 104 -3.19 41.11 6.41
CA GLY A 104 -4.14 40.07 6.80
C GLY A 104 -4.62 39.34 5.56
N ILE A 105 -4.60 38.01 5.58
CA ILE A 105 -5.39 37.18 4.67
C ILE A 105 -6.68 36.87 5.42
N ASP A 106 -7.83 36.84 4.72
CA ASP A 106 -9.15 36.61 5.32
C ASP A 106 -9.11 35.60 6.49
N CYS A 107 -9.58 36.04 7.66
CA CYS A 107 -9.62 35.30 8.93
C CYS A 107 -8.30 35.04 9.69
N VAL A 108 -7.11 35.34 9.13
CA VAL A 108 -5.82 35.27 9.85
C VAL A 108 -5.25 36.67 9.98
N ARG A 109 -5.42 37.28 11.17
CA ARG A 109 -5.06 38.69 11.40
C ARG A 109 -3.57 38.99 11.29
N ASP A 110 -2.71 38.01 11.44
CA ASP A 110 -1.26 38.22 11.39
C ASP A 110 -0.62 37.06 10.62
N SER A 111 -0.08 37.32 9.43
CA SER A 111 0.67 36.35 8.64
C SER A 111 2.16 36.30 9.04
N GLY A 112 2.52 36.92 10.16
CA GLY A 112 3.90 37.15 10.55
C GLY A 112 4.05 37.74 11.95
N PHE A 113 5.25 38.20 12.28
CA PHE A 113 5.54 38.88 13.55
C PHE A 113 6.59 39.98 13.36
N CYS A 114 6.68 40.84 14.35
CA CYS A 114 7.62 41.96 14.37
C CYS A 114 8.76 41.73 15.33
N CYS A 115 9.91 42.26 14.94
CA CYS A 115 11.13 42.29 15.72
C CYS A 115 11.63 43.72 15.77
N ASP A 116 11.64 44.26 16.98
CA ASP A 116 12.09 45.61 17.26
C ASP A 116 13.46 45.56 17.95
N CYS A 117 14.29 46.55 17.66
CA CYS A 117 15.52 46.77 18.41
C CYS A 117 15.20 47.11 19.86
N SER A 118 15.78 46.36 20.82
CA SER A 118 15.67 46.74 22.22
C SER A 118 16.58 47.93 22.54
N ASN A 119 16.29 48.68 23.61
CA ASN A 119 17.14 49.80 24.03
C ASN A 119 18.60 49.38 24.29
N SER A 120 18.83 48.16 24.77
CA SER A 120 20.19 47.61 24.93
C SER A 120 20.86 47.31 23.60
N ASP A 121 20.10 46.89 22.58
CA ASP A 121 20.67 46.61 21.26
C ASP A 121 21.09 47.89 20.54
N ILE A 122 20.38 49.00 20.77
CA ILE A 122 20.70 50.32 20.21
C ILE A 122 21.95 50.90 20.87
N ILE A 123 22.06 50.84 22.20
CA ILE A 123 23.20 51.40 22.95
C ILE A 123 24.49 50.65 22.63
N GLU A 124 24.41 49.33 22.47
CA GLU A 124 25.55 48.48 22.17
C GLU A 124 25.78 48.26 20.66
N ASN A 125 25.01 48.93 19.79
CA ASN A 125 25.00 48.75 18.33
C ASN A 125 24.98 47.26 17.92
N ARG A 126 24.15 46.46 18.60
CA ARG A 126 23.96 45.04 18.31
C ARG A 126 23.11 44.89 17.06
N GLN A 127 23.34 43.79 16.35
CA GLN A 127 22.53 43.42 15.20
C GLN A 127 21.33 42.58 15.66
N LEU A 128 20.14 42.83 15.09
CA LEU A 128 19.02 41.91 15.21
C LEU A 128 19.45 40.53 14.66
N THR A 129 19.47 39.50 15.50
CA THR A 129 20.02 38.19 15.12
C THR A 129 19.32 37.57 13.92
N ARG A 130 18.00 37.78 13.77
CA ARG A 130 17.19 37.20 12.69
C ARG A 130 17.42 37.88 11.34
N SER A 131 17.41 39.22 11.29
CA SER A 131 17.54 39.99 10.05
C SER A 131 18.97 40.46 9.77
N LYS A 132 19.90 40.26 10.72
CA LYS A 132 21.30 40.75 10.70
C LYS A 132 21.39 42.26 10.45
N LYS A 133 20.39 43.03 10.90
CA LYS A 133 20.33 44.48 10.72
C LYS A 133 20.89 45.21 11.94
N SER A 134 21.67 46.25 11.69
CA SER A 134 22.25 47.11 12.73
C SER A 134 21.14 47.96 13.37
N CYS A 135 21.03 47.89 14.68
CA CYS A 135 20.20 48.80 15.47
C CYS A 135 20.96 50.11 15.69
N ASP A 136 20.98 50.99 14.68
CA ASP A 136 21.65 52.30 14.79
C ASP A 136 20.73 53.36 15.42
N LEU A 137 21.29 54.21 16.27
CA LEU A 137 20.63 55.31 16.97
C LEU A 137 20.04 56.36 16.01
N PHE A 138 20.58 56.46 14.79
CA PHE A 138 20.15 57.39 13.74
C PHE A 138 19.35 56.72 12.60
N GLY A 139 19.09 55.42 12.70
CA GLY A 139 18.30 54.69 11.70
C GLY A 139 16.81 54.95 11.86
N LEU A 140 16.14 55.42 10.80
CA LEU A 140 14.68 55.63 10.77
C LEU A 140 13.86 54.32 10.83
N LEU A 141 14.52 53.16 10.74
CA LEU A 141 13.90 51.83 10.67
C LEU A 141 14.35 51.00 11.88
N THR A 142 13.54 51.04 12.94
CA THR A 142 13.81 50.36 14.22
C THR A 142 13.26 48.93 14.26
N SER A 143 12.54 48.51 13.22
CA SER A 143 11.67 47.35 13.26
C SER A 143 11.72 46.56 11.95
N THR A 144 11.69 45.23 12.05
CA THR A 144 11.56 44.33 10.92
C THR A 144 10.31 43.46 11.07
N ALA A 145 9.49 43.42 10.02
CA ALA A 145 8.36 42.51 9.93
C ALA A 145 8.80 41.24 9.21
N HIS A 146 8.46 40.09 9.79
CA HIS A 146 8.80 38.76 9.29
C HIS A 146 7.52 38.06 8.87
N CYS A 147 7.32 37.92 7.56
CA CYS A 147 6.07 37.48 6.97
C CYS A 147 6.21 36.07 6.40
N LEU A 148 5.32 35.16 6.77
CA LEU A 148 5.24 33.83 6.19
C LEU A 148 4.50 33.89 4.86
N GLN A 149 5.08 33.29 3.82
CA GLN A 149 4.47 33.12 2.52
C GLN A 149 4.56 31.67 2.08
N PHE A 150 3.50 31.16 1.45
CA PHE A 150 3.47 29.82 0.91
C PHE A 150 3.67 29.83 -0.61
N SER A 151 4.33 28.79 -1.12
CA SER A 151 4.42 28.56 -2.56
C SER A 151 3.04 28.37 -3.18
N LYS A 152 2.86 28.83 -4.42
CA LYS A 152 1.64 28.57 -5.20
C LYS A 152 1.43 27.08 -5.48
N GLN A 153 2.51 26.33 -5.67
CA GLN A 153 2.44 24.88 -5.85
C GLN A 153 2.01 24.23 -4.53
N MET A 154 0.93 23.46 -4.62
CA MET A 154 0.39 22.66 -3.53
C MET A 154 0.56 21.17 -3.85
N PHE A 155 0.53 20.33 -2.82
CA PHE A 155 0.59 18.89 -2.93
C PHE A 155 -0.53 18.26 -2.11
N ASN A 156 -1.11 17.17 -2.62
CA ASN A 156 -2.08 16.32 -1.95
C ASN A 156 -1.37 15.19 -1.21
N MET A 157 -1.74 15.01 0.06
CA MET A 157 -1.23 13.95 0.92
C MET A 157 -2.23 12.80 0.97
N PHE A 158 -1.75 11.61 0.65
CA PHE A 158 -2.52 10.38 0.70
C PHE A 158 -1.93 9.43 1.73
N SER A 159 -2.74 9.00 2.69
CA SER A 159 -2.37 7.97 3.65
C SER A 159 -2.29 6.62 2.97
N VAL A 160 -1.17 5.93 3.15
CA VAL A 160 -1.08 4.51 2.81
C VAL A 160 -1.83 3.70 3.85
N LYS A 161 -2.83 2.95 3.39
CA LYS A 161 -3.60 2.02 4.23
C LYS A 161 -3.00 0.62 4.12
N GLU A 162 -3.77 -0.38 4.50
CA GLU A 162 -3.35 -1.77 4.47
C GLU A 162 -2.95 -2.21 3.06
N CYS A 163 -1.84 -2.93 3.00
CA CYS A 163 -1.33 -3.52 1.77
C CYS A 163 -1.67 -5.01 1.75
N THR A 164 -2.24 -5.47 0.64
CA THR A 164 -2.57 -6.87 0.41
C THR A 164 -1.64 -7.47 -0.64
N THR A 165 -1.36 -8.76 -0.57
CA THR A 165 -0.60 -9.44 -1.60
C THR A 165 -1.55 -9.89 -2.70
N ARG A 166 -1.23 -9.58 -3.97
CA ARG A 166 -2.00 -10.01 -5.14
C ARG A 166 -1.13 -10.83 -6.07
N TYR A 167 -1.63 -12.01 -6.42
CA TYR A 167 -1.16 -12.87 -7.50
C TYR A 167 -2.30 -13.78 -7.91
N ASN A 168 -2.17 -14.40 -9.08
CA ASN A 168 -3.11 -15.38 -9.58
C ASN A 168 -2.36 -16.64 -9.99
N VAL A 169 -2.91 -17.79 -9.61
CA VAL A 169 -2.50 -19.10 -10.11
C VAL A 169 -3.56 -19.57 -11.08
N LYS A 170 -3.21 -19.58 -12.36
CA LYS A 170 -4.03 -20.13 -13.43
C LYS A 170 -3.74 -21.63 -13.56
N VAL A 171 -4.78 -22.44 -13.43
CA VAL A 171 -4.70 -23.89 -13.53
C VAL A 171 -5.48 -24.35 -14.75
N THR A 172 -4.77 -24.94 -15.71
CA THR A 172 -5.37 -25.49 -16.93
C THR A 172 -5.49 -27.01 -16.80
N ILE A 173 -6.73 -27.50 -16.80
CA ILE A 173 -7.06 -28.91 -16.68
C ILE A 173 -7.52 -29.41 -18.05
N LYS A 174 -6.89 -30.48 -18.55
CA LYS A 174 -7.30 -31.16 -19.78
C LYS A 174 -7.73 -32.59 -19.45
N MET A 175 -8.99 -32.90 -19.69
CA MET A 175 -9.62 -34.19 -19.38
C MET A 175 -10.42 -34.70 -20.58
N PHE A 176 -10.50 -36.02 -20.74
CA PHE A 176 -11.34 -36.64 -21.77
C PHE A 176 -12.80 -36.66 -21.31
N ASP A 177 -13.70 -36.16 -22.15
CA ASP A 177 -15.14 -36.19 -21.93
C ASP A 177 -15.73 -37.39 -22.68
N ILE A 178 -16.12 -38.42 -21.92
CA ILE A 178 -16.66 -39.67 -22.45
C ILE A 178 -17.94 -39.42 -23.25
N SER A 179 -18.78 -38.48 -22.81
CA SER A 179 -20.05 -38.16 -23.47
C SER A 179 -19.86 -37.54 -24.86
N LEU A 180 -18.71 -36.92 -25.10
CA LEU A 180 -18.39 -36.21 -26.34
C LEU A 180 -17.27 -36.87 -27.14
N GLY A 181 -16.68 -37.95 -26.63
CA GLY A 181 -15.56 -38.64 -27.25
C GLY A 181 -14.34 -37.75 -27.52
N SER A 182 -14.13 -36.68 -26.75
CA SER A 182 -13.10 -35.66 -27.02
C SER A 182 -12.52 -35.04 -25.75
N TYR A 183 -11.33 -34.43 -25.85
CA TYR A 183 -10.71 -33.73 -24.72
C TYR A 183 -11.32 -32.33 -24.53
N ARG A 184 -11.72 -32.04 -23.29
CA ARG A 184 -12.09 -30.69 -22.84
C ARG A 184 -10.97 -30.06 -22.04
N THR A 185 -10.86 -28.74 -22.16
CA THR A 185 -9.92 -27.93 -21.41
C THR A 185 -10.70 -26.95 -20.55
N GLU A 186 -10.37 -26.91 -19.28
CA GLU A 186 -10.95 -25.98 -18.31
C GLU A 186 -9.86 -25.15 -17.66
N ILE A 187 -10.20 -23.92 -17.32
CA ILE A 187 -9.28 -22.97 -16.71
C ILE A 187 -9.88 -22.53 -15.39
N LEU A 188 -9.19 -22.88 -14.30
CA LEU A 188 -9.50 -22.44 -12.95
C LEU A 188 -8.48 -21.37 -12.53
N ASN A 189 -8.92 -20.42 -11.72
CA ASN A 189 -8.06 -19.36 -11.19
C ASN A 189 -8.11 -19.39 -9.67
N LEU A 190 -6.94 -19.41 -9.03
CA LEU A 190 -6.79 -19.31 -7.59
C LEU A 190 -6.10 -17.99 -7.24
N SER A 191 -6.49 -17.39 -6.13
CA SER A 191 -5.84 -16.20 -5.59
C SER A 191 -6.02 -16.13 -4.07
N PRO A 192 -5.28 -15.27 -3.35
CA PRO A 192 -5.52 -15.08 -1.93
C PRO A 192 -6.96 -14.68 -1.56
N SER A 193 -7.67 -14.00 -2.47
CA SER A 193 -9.08 -13.62 -2.28
C SER A 193 -10.08 -14.72 -2.70
N SER A 194 -9.61 -15.73 -3.43
CA SER A 194 -10.41 -16.86 -3.92
C SER A 194 -9.53 -18.11 -3.92
N PRO A 195 -9.22 -18.66 -2.73
CA PRO A 195 -8.19 -19.68 -2.58
C PRO A 195 -8.67 -21.07 -3.01
N ILE A 196 -9.97 -21.29 -3.18
CA ILE A 196 -10.54 -22.59 -3.49
C ILE A 196 -11.27 -22.53 -4.83
N SER A 197 -11.05 -23.53 -5.68
CA SER A 197 -11.78 -23.72 -6.93
C SER A 197 -11.99 -25.22 -7.20
N SER A 198 -13.02 -25.58 -7.97
CA SER A 198 -13.35 -26.99 -8.22
C SER A 198 -13.89 -27.19 -9.63
N TYR A 199 -13.57 -28.34 -10.22
CA TYR A 199 -14.16 -28.81 -11.48
C TYR A 199 -14.36 -30.33 -11.43
N LYS A 200 -15.62 -30.77 -11.52
CA LYS A 200 -16.00 -32.19 -11.37
C LYS A 200 -15.42 -32.77 -10.05
N GLU A 201 -14.62 -33.83 -10.12
CA GLU A 201 -14.01 -34.51 -8.97
C GLU A 201 -12.69 -33.86 -8.50
N LEU A 202 -12.23 -32.81 -9.19
CA LEU A 202 -11.03 -32.06 -8.84
C LEU A 202 -11.38 -30.86 -7.95
N GLN A 203 -10.76 -30.79 -6.78
CA GLN A 203 -10.74 -29.60 -5.94
C GLN A 203 -9.31 -29.07 -5.86
N LEU A 204 -9.16 -27.76 -6.01
CA LEU A 204 -7.91 -27.04 -5.87
C LEU A 204 -8.01 -26.09 -4.70
N GLU A 205 -6.97 -26.06 -3.88
CA GLU A 205 -6.87 -25.20 -2.72
C GLU A 205 -5.50 -24.54 -2.67
N LEU A 206 -5.49 -23.21 -2.55
CA LEU A 206 -4.30 -22.41 -2.34
C LEU A 206 -4.07 -22.27 -0.84
N GLU A 207 -3.06 -22.96 -0.32
CA GLU A 207 -2.75 -22.92 1.12
C GLU A 207 -2.08 -21.62 1.56
N GLY A 208 -1.55 -20.88 0.60
CA GLY A 208 -0.88 -19.61 0.81
C GLY A 208 0.54 -19.62 0.26
N ASN A 209 1.29 -18.58 0.66
CA ASN A 209 2.67 -18.38 0.27
C ASN A 209 3.58 -18.65 1.47
N PHE A 210 4.79 -19.16 1.20
CA PHE A 210 5.85 -19.04 2.19
C PHE A 210 6.12 -17.58 2.49
N LEU A 211 6.49 -17.30 3.74
CA LEU A 211 7.04 -16.00 4.09
C LEU A 211 8.25 -15.74 3.18
N PRO A 212 8.23 -14.66 2.39
CA PRO A 212 9.36 -14.34 1.56
C PRO A 212 10.60 -14.11 2.43
N VAL A 213 11.79 -14.46 1.91
CA VAL A 213 13.07 -14.19 2.59
C VAL A 213 13.25 -12.69 2.86
N VAL A 214 12.71 -11.85 1.98
CA VAL A 214 12.65 -10.39 2.16
C VAL A 214 11.22 -9.97 2.39
N HIS A 215 10.89 -9.49 3.59
CA HIS A 215 9.53 -9.03 3.86
C HIS A 215 9.16 -7.83 3.00
N PHE A 216 7.88 -7.76 2.62
CA PHE A 216 7.32 -6.54 2.06
C PHE A 216 7.50 -5.39 3.05
N LYS A 217 7.91 -4.23 2.55
CA LYS A 217 7.97 -3.03 3.37
C LYS A 217 6.55 -2.64 3.77
N ASP A 218 6.37 -2.33 5.05
CA ASP A 218 5.14 -1.72 5.52
C ASP A 218 5.18 -0.21 5.26
N TYR A 219 4.20 0.26 4.50
CA TYR A 219 4.03 1.68 4.17
C TYR A 219 2.95 2.37 5.00
N SER A 220 2.30 1.66 5.94
CA SER A 220 1.25 2.22 6.81
C SER A 220 1.67 3.51 7.53
N GLY A 221 2.96 3.64 7.85
CA GLY A 221 3.57 4.83 8.46
C GLY A 221 3.92 5.97 7.49
N TYR A 222 3.51 5.91 6.22
CA TYR A 222 3.90 6.86 5.18
C TYR A 222 2.71 7.65 4.61
N TYR A 223 3.04 8.80 4.02
CA TYR A 223 2.20 9.56 3.10
C TYR A 223 2.78 9.54 1.70
N ILE A 224 1.91 9.45 0.71
CA ILE A 224 2.23 9.78 -0.68
C ILE A 224 1.87 11.24 -0.90
N SER A 225 2.85 12.03 -1.31
CA SER A 225 2.73 13.46 -1.60
C SER A 225 2.78 13.67 -3.10
N ALA A 226 1.64 13.99 -3.71
CA ALA A 226 1.53 14.21 -5.15
C ALA A 226 1.20 15.69 -5.46
N PRO A 227 1.85 16.32 -6.45
CA PRO A 227 1.58 17.72 -6.77
C PRO A 227 0.13 17.90 -7.26
N MET A 228 -0.48 19.01 -6.85
CA MET A 228 -1.80 19.39 -7.31
C MET A 228 -1.73 19.88 -8.76
N ASP A 229 -2.09 19.02 -9.70
CA ASP A 229 -2.14 19.33 -11.14
C ASP A 229 -3.59 19.62 -11.63
N SER A 230 -4.59 19.30 -10.81
CA SER A 230 -6.02 19.57 -11.08
C SER A 230 -6.83 19.75 -9.79
N ASN A 231 -8.10 20.19 -9.91
CA ASN A 231 -9.02 20.29 -8.77
C ASN A 231 -9.43 18.93 -8.18
N ASP A 232 -9.15 17.82 -8.87
CA ASP A 232 -9.40 16.47 -8.37
C ASP A 232 -8.09 15.88 -7.80
N PRO A 233 -8.02 15.62 -6.48
CA PRO A 233 -6.85 15.01 -5.86
C PRO A 233 -6.47 13.67 -6.48
N ILE A 234 -7.45 12.88 -6.93
CA ILE A 234 -7.22 11.54 -7.48
C ILE A 234 -6.41 11.63 -8.79
N ASN A 235 -6.62 12.69 -9.57
CA ASN A 235 -5.88 12.89 -10.83
C ASN A 235 -4.43 13.34 -10.61
N ALA A 236 -4.04 13.68 -9.38
CA ALA A 236 -2.64 13.92 -9.03
C ALA A 236 -1.79 12.62 -8.97
N LEU A 237 -2.44 11.45 -8.90
CA LEU A 237 -1.77 10.14 -8.77
C LEU A 237 -1.95 9.29 -10.05
N PRO A 238 -0.90 8.62 -10.58
CA PRO A 238 0.53 8.94 -10.56
C PRO A 238 0.98 9.29 -11.99
N TYR A 239 1.17 10.57 -12.32
CA TYR A 239 1.56 10.98 -13.69
C TYR A 239 2.86 11.75 -13.78
N ASN A 240 3.62 11.90 -12.69
CA ASN A 240 4.90 12.61 -12.75
C ASN A 240 5.98 11.99 -11.85
N ASN A 241 7.23 12.22 -12.25
CA ASN A 241 8.44 11.93 -11.46
C ASN A 241 8.53 12.76 -10.17
N ASN A 242 7.49 13.52 -9.83
CA ASN A 242 7.50 14.50 -8.75
C ASN A 242 6.70 14.05 -7.53
N THR A 243 6.07 12.87 -7.61
CA THR A 243 5.36 12.27 -6.47
C THR A 243 6.39 11.69 -5.49
N MET A 244 6.21 11.99 -4.20
CA MET A 244 7.10 11.55 -3.13
C MET A 244 6.39 10.61 -2.17
N ILE A 245 7.15 9.78 -1.47
CA ILE A 245 6.71 8.98 -0.34
C ILE A 245 7.56 9.31 0.87
N LEU A 246 6.89 9.75 1.94
CA LEU A 246 7.52 10.37 3.11
C LEU A 246 6.89 9.82 4.38
N GLU A 247 7.68 9.65 5.43
CA GLU A 247 7.18 9.17 6.72
C GLU A 247 6.19 10.18 7.32
N ARG A 248 5.11 9.67 7.92
CA ARG A 248 4.05 10.50 8.53
C ARG A 248 4.58 11.40 9.64
N ASN A 249 5.65 10.99 10.33
CA ASN A 249 6.29 11.77 11.38
C ASN A 249 6.89 13.11 10.85
N LEU A 250 7.10 13.27 9.55
CA LEU A 250 7.64 14.49 8.94
C LEU A 250 6.58 15.58 8.77
N PHE A 251 5.31 15.23 8.97
CA PHE A 251 4.16 16.09 8.77
C PHE A 251 3.56 16.52 10.09
N ASP A 252 2.94 17.70 10.10
CA ASP A 252 2.06 18.14 11.17
C ASP A 252 0.79 18.75 10.57
N LYS A 253 -0.31 18.01 10.66
CA LYS A 253 -1.62 18.45 10.17
C LYS A 253 -2.20 19.62 10.95
N SER A 254 -1.82 19.78 12.22
CA SER A 254 -2.28 20.89 13.04
C SER A 254 -1.60 22.20 12.64
N GLY A 255 -0.44 22.10 11.98
CA GLY A 255 0.41 23.23 11.63
C GLY A 255 0.96 24.00 12.83
N LEU A 256 0.99 23.38 14.01
CA LEU A 256 1.49 24.00 15.26
C LEU A 256 2.98 23.72 15.49
N SER A 257 3.57 22.79 14.74
CA SER A 257 4.96 22.39 14.86
C SER A 257 5.84 23.08 13.83
N CYS A 258 6.95 23.62 14.32
CA CYS A 258 8.04 24.10 13.48
C CYS A 258 8.80 22.96 12.78
N ASN A 259 9.38 23.27 11.63
CA ASN A 259 10.24 22.38 10.85
C ASN A 259 9.58 21.03 10.47
N LYS A 260 8.28 21.08 10.19
CA LYS A 260 7.45 19.98 9.69
C LYS A 260 6.73 20.42 8.42
N ILE A 261 6.39 19.45 7.58
CA ILE A 261 5.53 19.68 6.43
C ILE A 261 4.12 19.99 6.95
N GLY A 262 3.57 21.14 6.56
CA GLY A 262 2.29 21.64 7.09
C GLY A 262 2.44 22.74 8.15
N VAL A 263 3.65 23.26 8.38
CA VAL A 263 3.87 24.43 9.25
C VAL A 263 2.93 25.58 8.88
N SER A 264 2.28 26.18 9.87
CA SER A 264 1.32 27.28 9.68
C SER A 264 1.83 28.61 10.24
N TYR A 265 1.05 29.67 10.04
CA TYR A 265 1.28 30.98 10.65
C TYR A 265 1.43 30.89 12.18
N SER A 266 0.61 30.07 12.85
CA SER A 266 0.64 29.93 14.31
C SER A 266 1.98 29.38 14.81
N ALA A 267 2.52 28.33 14.19
CA ALA A 267 3.83 27.79 14.54
C ALA A 267 4.94 28.83 14.31
N PHE A 268 4.91 29.50 13.16
CA PHE A 268 5.91 30.49 12.79
C PHE A 268 5.94 31.70 13.74
N GLN A 269 4.77 32.17 14.17
CA GLN A 269 4.63 33.30 15.09
C GLN A 269 5.00 32.95 16.52
N ASN A 270 4.59 31.77 16.98
CA ASN A 270 4.74 31.36 18.36
C ASN A 270 6.07 30.62 18.63
N GLN A 271 6.99 30.62 17.66
CA GLN A 271 8.31 30.03 17.87
C GLN A 271 9.07 30.75 19.00
N PRO A 272 9.77 30.02 19.88
CA PRO A 272 10.50 30.61 20.99
C PRO A 272 11.66 31.47 20.48
N LYS A 273 11.89 32.62 21.13
CA LYS A 273 13.00 33.54 20.79
C LYS A 273 13.01 33.90 19.29
N ARG A 274 11.83 34.12 18.70
CA ARG A 274 11.64 34.33 17.26
C ARG A 274 12.57 35.40 16.67
N CYS A 275 12.76 36.52 17.37
CA CYS A 275 13.63 37.62 16.92
C CYS A 275 15.13 37.37 17.11
N GLN A 276 15.50 36.48 18.01
CA GLN A 276 16.88 36.06 18.26
C GLN A 276 17.28 34.79 17.48
N SER A 277 16.34 34.17 16.76
CA SER A 277 16.57 32.96 15.97
C SER A 277 17.04 33.32 14.56
N GLU A 278 17.69 32.37 13.88
CA GLU A 278 18.14 32.56 12.49
C GLU A 278 16.97 32.82 11.52
N LEU A 279 17.26 33.54 10.43
CA LEU A 279 16.33 33.69 9.32
C LEU A 279 15.84 32.32 8.82
N SER A 280 14.55 32.22 8.52
CA SER A 280 13.86 31.00 8.11
C SER A 280 13.87 29.89 9.17
N SER A 281 14.19 30.19 10.45
CA SER A 281 13.90 29.26 11.54
C SER A 281 12.40 28.96 11.55
N CYS A 282 12.05 27.72 11.92
CA CYS A 282 10.71 27.14 11.85
C CYS A 282 10.26 26.66 10.46
N LEU A 283 10.96 27.04 9.37
CA LEU A 283 10.54 26.75 8.00
C LEU A 283 11.42 25.72 7.28
N ARG A 284 12.15 24.88 8.02
CA ARG A 284 12.98 23.79 7.46
C ARG A 284 12.17 22.51 7.26
N ASN A 285 12.73 21.54 6.56
CA ASN A 285 12.12 20.22 6.33
C ASN A 285 10.76 20.30 5.63
N GLN A 286 10.65 21.17 4.63
CA GLN A 286 9.46 21.30 3.79
C GLN A 286 9.54 20.30 2.61
N LEU A 287 8.45 20.15 1.85
CA LEU A 287 8.41 19.23 0.70
C LEU A 287 9.53 19.50 -0.29
N LYS A 288 9.82 20.78 -0.58
CA LYS A 288 10.97 21.18 -1.41
C LYS A 288 12.30 20.63 -0.91
N ASP A 289 12.55 20.66 0.39
CA ASP A 289 13.82 20.21 0.97
C ASP A 289 14.03 18.69 0.79
N TYR A 290 12.94 17.91 0.79
CA TYR A 290 12.99 16.48 0.50
C TYR A 290 13.06 16.19 -0.99
N PHE A 291 12.34 16.98 -1.79
CA PHE A 291 12.36 16.89 -3.24
C PHE A 291 13.77 17.12 -3.80
N GLU A 292 14.47 18.15 -3.32
CA GLU A 292 15.82 18.50 -3.77
C GLU A 292 16.88 17.45 -3.38
N LYS A 293 16.62 16.64 -2.34
CA LYS A 293 17.49 15.52 -1.98
C LYS A 293 17.37 14.34 -2.96
N GLY A 294 16.27 14.25 -3.70
CA GLY A 294 16.05 13.26 -4.75
C GLY A 294 15.89 11.80 -4.30
N THR A 295 15.74 11.53 -3.00
CA THR A 295 15.72 10.16 -2.44
C THR A 295 14.33 9.65 -2.07
N TYR A 296 13.29 10.48 -2.18
CA TYR A 296 11.95 10.18 -1.68
C TYR A 296 10.93 9.95 -2.79
N PHE A 297 11.36 9.77 -4.04
CA PHE A 297 10.43 9.60 -5.15
C PHE A 297 9.78 8.23 -5.13
N ILE A 298 8.47 8.19 -5.31
CA ILE A 298 7.71 6.93 -5.32
C ILE A 298 8.14 6.00 -6.46
N GLY A 299 8.64 6.54 -7.58
CA GLY A 299 9.17 5.75 -8.69
C GLY A 299 10.40 4.92 -8.33
N SER A 300 11.08 5.21 -7.22
CA SER A 300 12.16 4.37 -6.71
C SER A 300 11.66 3.06 -6.06
N LEU A 301 10.36 2.96 -5.74
CA LEU A 301 9.79 1.80 -5.05
C LEU A 301 9.28 0.71 -5.99
N GLY A 302 8.93 1.06 -7.23
CA GLY A 302 8.36 0.12 -8.20
C GLY A 302 7.44 0.80 -9.21
N GLU A 303 6.77 -0.03 -10.03
CA GLU A 303 5.82 0.43 -11.04
C GLU A 303 4.47 0.79 -10.43
N ILE A 304 4.05 2.05 -10.55
CA ILE A 304 2.78 2.51 -9.98
C ILE A 304 1.65 2.30 -10.98
N SER A 305 0.81 1.29 -10.74
CA SER A 305 -0.36 1.03 -11.57
C SER A 305 -1.62 1.75 -11.06
N ARG A 306 -2.33 2.45 -11.96
CA ARG A 306 -3.69 2.95 -11.71
C ARG A 306 -4.69 1.91 -12.21
N VAL A 307 -5.64 1.48 -11.39
CA VAL A 307 -6.84 0.79 -11.90
C VAL A 307 -8.09 1.47 -11.39
N HIS A 308 -8.86 1.98 -12.34
CA HIS A 308 -10.25 2.36 -12.14
C HIS A 308 -11.09 1.09 -12.14
N SER A 309 -11.75 0.77 -11.02
CA SER A 309 -12.82 -0.22 -11.02
C SER A 309 -14.14 0.46 -11.36
N THR A 310 -14.94 -0.20 -12.20
CA THR A 310 -16.15 0.36 -12.79
C THR A 310 -17.34 0.47 -11.84
N THR A 311 -18.20 1.44 -12.22
CA THR A 311 -19.58 1.79 -11.87
C THR A 311 -19.90 2.68 -10.66
N ASN A 312 -19.18 2.69 -9.53
CA ASN A 312 -19.49 3.66 -8.44
C ASN A 312 -18.38 3.87 -7.38
N SER A 313 -17.16 3.36 -7.58
CA SER A 313 -16.08 3.43 -6.59
C SER A 313 -14.73 3.73 -7.23
N THR A 314 -14.15 4.90 -6.93
CA THR A 314 -12.80 5.28 -7.31
C THR A 314 -11.80 4.77 -6.27
N SER A 315 -11.44 3.48 -6.35
CA SER A 315 -10.40 2.90 -5.49
C SER A 315 -9.02 3.09 -6.12
N LEU A 316 -8.19 3.98 -5.56
CA LEU A 316 -6.79 4.14 -5.93
C LEU A 316 -5.90 3.13 -5.19
N TYR A 317 -4.89 2.60 -5.87
CA TYR A 317 -3.88 1.76 -5.23
C TYR A 317 -2.49 1.94 -5.83
N LEU A 318 -1.48 1.54 -5.05
CA LEU A 318 -0.10 1.35 -5.49
C LEU A 318 0.14 -0.13 -5.62
N SER A 319 0.55 -0.55 -6.80
CA SER A 319 1.11 -1.87 -7.03
C SER A 319 2.61 -1.78 -6.84
N LEU A 320 3.21 -2.68 -6.07
CA LEU A 320 4.65 -2.84 -5.98
C LEU A 320 4.98 -4.28 -6.36
N ASN A 321 5.61 -4.46 -7.51
CA ASN A 321 6.02 -5.79 -7.94
C ASN A 321 7.13 -6.28 -7.02
N TYR A 322 6.95 -7.49 -6.50
CA TYR A 322 7.91 -8.09 -5.61
C TYR A 322 9.08 -8.65 -6.43
N PRO A 323 10.32 -8.20 -6.20
CA PRO A 323 11.43 -8.51 -7.10
C PRO A 323 12.05 -9.90 -6.86
N PHE A 324 11.60 -10.63 -5.85
CA PHE A 324 12.15 -11.96 -5.52
C PHE A 324 11.15 -13.08 -5.80
N ASP A 325 11.68 -14.30 -5.88
CA ASP A 325 10.91 -15.53 -6.06
C ASP A 325 10.06 -15.81 -4.81
N ILE A 326 8.74 -15.86 -4.97
CA ILE A 326 7.83 -16.35 -3.95
C ILE A 326 7.37 -17.74 -4.35
N LYS A 327 7.43 -18.65 -3.37
CA LYS A 327 6.89 -20.00 -3.48
C LYS A 327 5.46 -20.02 -2.94
N SER A 328 4.51 -20.42 -3.78
CA SER A 328 3.12 -20.69 -3.40
C SER A 328 2.88 -22.19 -3.38
N PHE A 329 2.03 -22.67 -2.47
CA PHE A 329 1.56 -24.05 -2.50
C PHE A 329 0.13 -24.15 -2.97
N VAL A 330 -0.08 -25.00 -3.96
CA VAL A 330 -1.41 -25.44 -4.36
C VAL A 330 -1.58 -26.90 -3.98
N LYS A 331 -2.65 -27.18 -3.26
CA LYS A 331 -3.17 -28.51 -3.01
C LYS A 331 -4.12 -28.89 -4.12
N LEU A 332 -3.79 -29.98 -4.80
CA LEU A 332 -4.72 -30.69 -5.65
C LEU A 332 -5.34 -31.82 -4.82
N ASN A 333 -6.63 -31.69 -4.58
CA ASN A 333 -7.48 -32.65 -3.90
C ASN A 333 -8.27 -33.43 -4.97
N LEU A 334 -8.02 -34.72 -5.04
CA LEU A 334 -8.73 -35.63 -5.93
C LEU A 334 -9.48 -36.67 -5.11
N VAL A 335 -10.73 -36.93 -5.49
CA VAL A 335 -11.51 -38.05 -4.95
C VAL A 335 -10.97 -39.34 -5.57
N SER A 336 -9.86 -39.85 -5.03
CA SER A 336 -9.26 -41.13 -5.44
C SER A 336 -8.33 -41.66 -4.35
N ASN A 337 -8.31 -42.97 -4.16
CA ASN A 337 -7.57 -43.60 -3.07
C ASN A 337 -6.04 -43.61 -3.27
N THR A 338 -5.52 -43.58 -4.51
CA THR A 338 -4.08 -43.40 -4.86
C THR A 338 -3.93 -42.83 -6.27
N ILE A 339 -2.91 -42.02 -6.51
CA ILE A 339 -2.58 -41.42 -7.81
C ILE A 339 -1.12 -41.69 -8.13
N ASP A 340 -0.86 -42.15 -9.35
CA ASP A 340 0.47 -42.21 -9.95
C ASP A 340 0.60 -41.03 -10.93
N ALA A 341 1.26 -39.97 -10.49
CA ALA A 341 1.48 -38.75 -11.25
C ALA A 341 2.96 -38.60 -11.60
N THR A 342 3.24 -38.26 -12.86
CA THR A 342 4.60 -37.94 -13.31
C THR A 342 4.69 -36.45 -13.62
N GLU A 343 5.69 -35.79 -13.03
CA GLU A 343 6.12 -34.46 -13.42
C GLU A 343 6.84 -34.57 -14.78
N LYS A 344 6.52 -33.67 -15.71
CA LYS A 344 7.08 -33.66 -17.07
C LYS A 344 7.75 -32.35 -17.41
#